data_AF-A0A0C2TRP9-F1
#
_entry.id   AF-A0A0C2TRP9-F1
#
_cell.length_a   1.000
_cell.length_b   1.000
_cell.length_c   1.000
_cell.angle_alpha   90.00
_cell.angle_beta   90.00
_cell.angle_gamma   90.00
#
_symmetry.space_group_name_H-M   'P 1'
#
loop_
_entity.id
_entity.type
_entity.pdbx_description
1 polymer ?
#
loop_
_entity_poly.entity_id
_entity_poly.type
_entity_poly.pdbx_seq_one_letter_code
_entity_poly.pdbx_strand_id
1 'polypeptide(L)'
;MLALPTPLANLFALFPLRTYPPILPLSKKPCTAPTLWVQSPVSPDDTLSADVECLKWQAYLAFRGLTAIHLRTDIHPEGCIDRRLPNLHTPSAEIEDGELLPARLIPTWVDSQKGAVDPNLEGYTDEAARDESRAWVTLLEGAVHAGLLLVQPQPSYLKQILAFSFTPSLSFTWSSADQSGTPSSNALPGPSFQTLVTPPPPPATGLTSPIPPSGVRVSPNAVMTRYRDAISALSERLGTDRWFLGSSEPTPLDALAFAYLHCILEFENDSIRVEVSRRANLVAWEKRVRDTVKAAFTVV
;
A
#
# COMPACT_ATOMS: atom_id res chain seq x y z
N MET A 1 -0.23 12.25 41.43
CA MET A 1 1.19 11.86 41.39
C MET A 1 1.93 12.68 42.44
N LEU A 2 2.57 12.04 43.42
CA LEU A 2 3.36 12.72 44.45
C LEU A 2 4.72 13.13 43.84
N ALA A 3 5.04 14.43 43.87
CA ALA A 3 6.34 14.92 43.42
C ALA A 3 7.40 14.66 44.50
N LEU A 4 8.58 14.21 44.07
CA LEU A 4 9.71 13.94 44.96
C LEU A 4 10.26 15.22 45.58
N PRO A 5 10.59 15.24 46.89
CA PRO A 5 11.28 16.37 47.50
C PRO A 5 12.64 16.61 46.83
N THR A 6 12.94 17.88 46.57
CA THR A 6 14.18 18.36 45.92
C THR A 6 15.49 17.75 46.47
N PRO A 7 15.71 17.59 47.79
CA PRO A 7 16.96 17.00 48.28
C PRO A 7 17.11 15.53 47.88
N LEU A 8 15.99 14.80 47.82
CA LEU A 8 15.98 13.41 47.39
C LEU A 8 16.25 13.34 45.88
N ALA A 9 15.64 14.22 45.09
CA ALA A 9 15.91 14.35 43.66
C ALA A 9 17.39 14.64 43.36
N ASN A 10 18.04 15.50 44.16
CA ASN A 10 19.46 15.82 44.02
C ASN A 10 20.38 14.63 44.35
N LEU A 11 20.02 13.82 45.35
CA LEU A 11 20.75 12.59 45.67
C LEU A 11 20.66 11.58 44.51
N PHE A 12 19.47 11.43 43.91
CA PHE A 12 19.28 10.54 42.77
C PHE A 12 19.92 11.05 41.48
N ALA A 13 20.13 12.36 41.33
CA ALA A 13 20.86 12.95 40.20
C ALA A 13 22.36 12.60 40.16
N LEU A 14 22.94 12.12 41.28
CA LEU A 14 24.32 11.61 41.33
C LEU A 14 24.47 10.25 40.62
N PHE A 15 23.37 9.57 40.31
CA PHE A 15 23.35 8.33 39.56
C PHE A 15 22.86 8.60 38.13
N PRO A 16 23.46 7.96 37.11
CA PRO A 16 24.48 6.91 37.17
C PRO A 16 25.91 7.42 37.36
N LEU A 17 26.77 6.61 38.00
CA LEU A 17 28.18 6.96 38.29
C LEU A 17 29.07 7.06 37.04
N ARG A 18 28.68 6.39 35.94
CA ARG A 18 29.41 6.41 34.67
C ARG A 18 28.42 6.20 33.52
N THR A 19 28.40 7.15 32.60
CA THR A 19 27.64 7.05 31.34
C THR A 19 28.60 6.66 30.23
N TYR A 20 28.30 5.56 29.53
CA TYR A 20 29.04 5.14 28.35
C TYR A 20 28.57 5.92 27.11
N PRO A 21 29.42 6.08 26.09
CA PRO A 21 28.97 6.66 24.83
C PRO A 21 27.85 5.80 24.19
N PRO A 22 26.96 6.41 23.41
CA PRO A 22 25.93 5.68 22.67
C PRO A 22 26.54 4.58 21.78
N ILE A 23 25.97 3.38 21.82
CA ILE A 23 26.32 2.31 20.89
C ILE A 23 25.57 2.59 19.60
N LEU A 24 26.30 2.90 18.53
CA LEU A 24 25.73 3.16 17.23
C LEU A 24 25.41 1.84 16.51
N PRO A 25 24.28 1.75 15.77
CA PRO A 25 23.98 0.57 14.97
C PRO A 25 25.01 0.39 13.85
N LEU A 26 25.39 -0.87 13.58
CA LEU A 26 26.42 -1.22 12.58
C LEU A 26 26.12 -0.74 11.16
N SER A 27 24.84 -0.65 10.79
CA SER A 27 24.40 -0.23 9.45
C SER A 27 23.23 0.74 9.58
N LYS A 28 23.53 2.00 9.89
CA LYS A 28 22.56 3.09 9.86
C LYS A 28 22.62 3.75 8.49
N LYS A 29 21.57 3.63 7.68
CA LYS A 29 21.42 4.44 6.46
C LYS A 29 20.87 5.81 6.85
N PRO A 30 21.61 6.92 6.68
CA PRO A 30 21.09 8.26 6.97
C PRO A 30 19.97 8.62 5.98
N CYS A 31 18.92 9.29 6.46
CA CYS A 31 17.87 9.83 5.61
C CYS A 31 18.35 11.14 4.98
N THR A 32 18.93 11.08 3.78
CA THR A 32 19.45 12.26 3.06
C THR A 32 18.42 12.91 2.14
N ALA A 33 17.46 12.11 1.65
CA ALA A 33 16.40 12.54 0.76
C ALA A 33 15.08 11.87 1.16
N PRO A 34 13.93 12.40 0.72
CA PRO A 34 12.64 11.75 0.94
C PRO A 34 12.70 10.30 0.44
N THR A 35 12.46 9.36 1.34
CA THR A 35 12.62 7.93 1.10
C THR A 35 11.29 7.23 1.36
N LEU A 36 10.70 6.66 0.33
CA LEU A 36 9.45 5.91 0.44
C LEU A 36 9.77 4.44 0.75
N TRP A 37 9.19 3.94 1.83
CA TRP A 37 9.27 2.55 2.24
C TRP A 37 8.15 1.79 1.55
N VAL A 38 8.50 0.79 0.74
CA VAL A 38 7.57 0.05 -0.11
C VAL A 38 7.84 -1.44 -0.08
N GLN A 39 6.85 -2.23 -0.50
CA GLN A 39 7.04 -3.64 -0.75
C GLN A 39 8.02 -3.84 -1.92
N SER A 40 8.85 -4.89 -1.83
CA SER A 40 9.79 -5.24 -2.90
C SER A 40 9.08 -5.39 -4.26
N PRO A 41 9.70 -4.93 -5.36
CA PRO A 41 9.21 -5.19 -6.71
C PRO A 41 9.16 -6.69 -7.01
N VAL A 42 8.40 -7.05 -8.05
CA VAL A 42 8.32 -8.43 -8.56
C VAL A 42 9.67 -8.87 -9.13
N SER A 43 10.32 -7.99 -9.90
CA SER A 43 11.66 -8.22 -10.43
C SER A 43 12.68 -7.33 -9.71
N PRO A 44 13.87 -7.84 -9.38
CA PRO A 44 14.84 -7.13 -8.53
C PRO A 44 15.38 -5.84 -9.16
N ASP A 45 15.33 -5.75 -10.50
CA ASP A 45 15.80 -4.59 -11.26
C ASP A 45 14.70 -3.51 -11.44
N ASP A 46 13.46 -3.78 -11.01
CA ASP A 46 12.37 -2.81 -11.11
C ASP A 46 12.33 -1.86 -9.89
N THR A 47 11.79 -0.68 -10.10
CA THR A 47 11.57 0.34 -9.07
C THR A 47 10.11 0.34 -8.58
N LEU A 48 9.21 -0.34 -9.26
CA LEU A 48 7.78 -0.34 -8.95
C LEU A 48 7.42 -1.45 -7.97
N SER A 49 6.72 -1.08 -6.90
CA SER A 49 6.30 -2.01 -5.86
C SER A 49 5.30 -3.04 -6.40
N ALA A 50 5.40 -4.29 -5.92
CA ALA A 50 4.44 -5.35 -6.21
C ALA A 50 3.09 -5.16 -5.50
N ASP A 51 3.04 -4.35 -4.43
CA ASP A 51 1.83 -4.03 -3.69
C ASP A 51 1.06 -2.83 -4.25
N VAL A 52 -0.26 -2.96 -4.36
CA VAL A 52 -1.16 -1.95 -4.93
C VAL A 52 -1.16 -0.66 -4.11
N GLU A 53 -1.17 -0.74 -2.78
CA GLU A 53 -1.23 0.47 -1.96
C GLU A 53 0.09 1.23 -2.02
N CYS A 54 1.21 0.53 -1.95
CA CYS A 54 2.55 1.12 -2.14
C CYS A 54 2.66 1.80 -3.51
N LEU A 55 2.22 1.12 -4.57
CA LEU A 55 2.28 1.65 -5.94
C LEU A 55 1.35 2.85 -6.16
N LYS A 56 0.18 2.87 -5.51
CA LYS A 56 -0.72 4.04 -5.49
C LYS A 56 0.01 5.27 -4.96
N TRP A 57 0.73 5.12 -3.85
CA TRP A 57 1.48 6.23 -3.27
C TRP A 57 2.73 6.59 -4.08
N GLN A 58 3.39 5.62 -4.73
CA GLN A 58 4.45 5.91 -5.70
C GLN A 58 3.91 6.77 -6.86
N ALA A 59 2.79 6.38 -7.45
CA ALA A 59 2.17 7.12 -8.54
C ALA A 59 1.70 8.51 -8.11
N TYR A 60 1.07 8.63 -6.93
CA TYR A 60 0.63 9.90 -6.37
C TYR A 60 1.79 10.91 -6.23
N LEU A 61 2.93 10.47 -5.69
CA LEU A 61 4.11 11.33 -5.53
C LEU A 61 4.68 11.78 -6.89
N ALA A 62 4.77 10.87 -7.86
CA ALA A 62 5.21 11.18 -9.21
C ALA A 62 4.28 12.18 -9.91
N PHE A 63 2.96 12.01 -9.76
CA PHE A 63 1.94 12.88 -10.35
C PHE A 63 1.94 14.29 -9.78
N ARG A 64 2.29 14.43 -8.49
CA ARG A 64 2.51 15.74 -7.86
C ARG A 64 3.85 16.38 -8.26
N GLY A 65 4.58 15.77 -9.20
CA GLY A 65 5.81 16.31 -9.78
C GLY A 65 7.00 16.27 -8.82
N LEU A 66 6.99 15.37 -7.84
CA LEU A 66 8.16 15.09 -7.01
C LEU A 66 9.11 14.14 -7.76
N THR A 67 10.40 14.43 -7.66
CA THR A 67 11.47 13.69 -8.34
C THR A 67 12.60 13.40 -7.36
N ALA A 68 13.44 12.41 -7.65
CA ALA A 68 14.55 11.98 -6.81
C ALA A 68 14.10 11.48 -5.41
N ILE A 69 12.97 10.78 -5.37
CA ILE A 69 12.53 10.09 -4.16
C ILE A 69 13.26 8.75 -4.09
N HIS A 70 13.91 8.50 -2.96
CA HIS A 70 14.59 7.25 -2.70
C HIS A 70 13.58 6.12 -2.39
N LEU A 71 13.87 4.91 -2.83
CA LEU A 71 13.06 3.73 -2.52
C LEU A 71 13.80 2.82 -1.56
N ARG A 72 13.05 2.34 -0.56
CA ARG A 72 13.54 1.42 0.45
C ARG A 72 12.60 0.21 0.57
N THR A 73 13.17 -0.99 0.40
CA THR A 73 12.41 -2.25 0.32
C THR A 73 12.84 -3.30 1.36
N ASP A 74 13.86 -3.02 2.18
CA ASP A 74 14.42 -3.91 3.21
C ASP A 74 13.61 -3.93 4.53
N ILE A 75 12.55 -3.12 4.63
CA ILE A 75 11.78 -2.96 5.86
C ILE A 75 10.53 -3.83 5.82
N HIS A 76 10.37 -4.68 6.83
CA HIS A 76 9.16 -5.47 7.04
C HIS A 76 7.99 -4.57 7.51
N PRO A 77 6.74 -4.81 7.08
CA PRO A 77 5.58 -4.04 7.52
C PRO A 77 5.45 -3.87 9.04
N GLU A 78 5.85 -4.86 9.84
CA GLU A 78 5.82 -4.76 11.31
C GLU A 78 6.74 -3.66 11.88
N GLY A 79 7.79 -3.27 11.16
CA GLY A 79 8.68 -2.17 11.52
C GLY A 79 8.17 -0.78 11.08
N CYS A 80 7.00 -0.74 10.44
CA CYS A 80 6.38 0.49 9.93
C CYS A 80 5.36 1.06 10.93
N ILE A 81 5.05 2.35 10.78
CA ILE A 81 3.93 3.00 11.48
C ILE A 81 2.65 2.26 11.11
N ASP A 82 1.80 2.03 12.11
CA ASP A 82 0.56 1.25 11.99
C ASP A 82 0.76 -0.20 11.50
N ARG A 83 2.01 -0.69 11.55
CA ARG A 83 2.43 -2.01 11.02
C ARG A 83 2.07 -2.21 9.55
N ARG A 84 2.09 -1.12 8.77
CA ARG A 84 1.60 -1.10 7.39
C ARG A 84 2.52 -0.28 6.49
N LEU A 85 2.76 -0.82 5.31
CA LEU A 85 3.38 -0.10 4.20
C LEU A 85 2.29 0.58 3.35
N PRO A 86 2.60 1.71 2.67
CA PRO A 86 3.89 2.40 2.70
C PRO A 86 4.01 3.42 3.84
N ASN A 87 5.25 3.78 4.16
CA ASN A 87 5.57 4.96 4.98
C ASN A 87 6.56 5.86 4.23
N LEU A 88 6.49 7.17 4.48
CA LEU A 88 7.39 8.14 3.89
C LEU A 88 8.35 8.66 4.95
N HIS A 89 9.64 8.44 4.73
CA HIS A 89 10.70 8.91 5.61
C HIS A 89 11.32 10.16 5.03
N THR A 90 11.21 11.28 5.74
CA THR A 90 11.59 12.60 5.25
C THR A 90 12.76 13.15 6.08
N PRO A 91 13.76 13.79 5.44
CA PRO A 91 14.83 14.44 6.19
C PRO A 91 14.26 15.64 6.98
N SER A 92 14.58 15.72 8.27
CA SER A 92 14.16 16.81 9.15
C SER A 92 15.40 17.47 9.77
N ALA A 93 15.36 18.79 9.94
CA ALA A 93 16.43 19.53 10.60
C ALA A 93 16.41 19.36 12.13
N GLU A 94 15.25 18.99 12.69
CA GLU A 94 15.05 18.86 14.14
C GLU A 94 15.35 17.44 14.65
N ILE A 95 15.07 16.43 13.82
CA ILE A 95 15.24 15.02 14.15
C ILE A 95 16.43 14.50 13.35
N GLU A 96 17.50 14.09 14.03
CA GLU A 96 18.74 13.59 13.40
C GLU A 96 18.48 12.46 12.39
N ASP A 97 17.47 11.62 12.66
CA ASP A 97 17.08 10.50 11.81
C ASP A 97 15.99 10.82 10.80
N GLY A 98 15.48 12.05 10.75
CA GLY A 98 14.33 12.42 9.94
C GLY A 98 12.98 12.04 10.56
N GLU A 99 11.91 12.48 9.92
CA GLU A 99 10.54 12.23 10.32
C GLU A 99 9.93 11.10 9.49
N LEU A 100 9.34 10.11 10.16
CA LEU A 100 8.63 9.02 9.51
C LEU A 100 7.12 9.30 9.51
N LEU A 101 6.52 9.28 8.32
CA LEU A 101 5.14 9.62 8.09
C LEU A 101 4.33 8.38 7.64
N PRO A 102 3.15 8.12 8.25
CA PRO A 102 2.22 7.12 7.74
C PRO A 102 1.58 7.58 6.43
N ALA A 103 1.07 6.64 5.64
CA ALA A 103 0.43 6.89 4.35
C ALA A 103 -0.60 8.05 4.34
N ARG A 104 -1.43 8.15 5.39
CA ARG A 104 -2.45 9.21 5.53
C ARG A 104 -1.88 10.64 5.59
N LEU A 105 -0.62 10.81 6.01
CA LEU A 105 0.05 12.12 6.11
C LEU A 105 0.90 12.45 4.87
N ILE A 106 0.97 11.55 3.90
CA ILE A 106 1.69 11.81 2.64
C ILE A 106 1.09 13.02 1.90
N PRO A 107 -0.24 13.14 1.68
CA PRO A 107 -0.81 14.29 0.96
C PRO A 107 -0.46 15.63 1.62
N THR A 108 -0.63 15.70 2.94
CA THR A 108 -0.32 16.92 3.71
C THR A 108 1.15 17.31 3.62
N TRP A 109 2.05 16.32 3.60
CA TRP A 109 3.46 16.57 3.40
C TRP A 109 3.74 17.04 1.96
N VAL A 110 3.14 16.43 0.94
CA VAL A 110 3.33 16.85 -0.46
C VAL A 110 2.84 18.28 -0.67
N ASP A 111 1.70 18.64 -0.08
CA ASP A 111 1.16 20.00 -0.15
C ASP A 111 2.12 21.03 0.47
N SER A 112 2.88 20.66 1.50
CA SER A 112 3.93 21.52 2.07
C SER A 112 5.10 21.77 1.11
N GLN A 113 5.38 20.83 0.20
CA GLN A 113 6.52 20.90 -0.73
C GLN A 113 6.16 21.56 -2.07
N LYS A 114 4.97 21.26 -2.61
CA LYS A 114 4.54 21.66 -3.96
C LYS A 114 3.41 22.68 -3.97
N GLY A 115 2.89 23.04 -2.80
CA GLY A 115 1.66 23.81 -2.67
C GLY A 115 0.43 22.90 -2.72
N ALA A 116 -0.62 23.30 -1.99
CA ALA A 116 -1.89 22.60 -2.03
C ALA A 116 -2.52 22.72 -3.43
N VAL A 117 -2.95 21.58 -3.98
CA VAL A 117 -3.91 21.54 -5.10
C VAL A 117 -5.23 22.11 -4.58
N ASP A 118 -6.06 22.72 -5.44
CA ASP A 118 -7.37 23.25 -5.04
C ASP A 118 -8.10 22.23 -4.15
N PRO A 119 -8.28 22.53 -2.84
CA PRO A 119 -8.75 21.56 -1.87
C PRO A 119 -10.19 21.11 -2.14
N ASN A 120 -10.93 21.84 -2.97
CA ASN A 120 -12.29 21.47 -3.34
C ASN A 120 -12.31 20.48 -4.50
N LEU A 121 -11.39 20.60 -5.46
CA LEU A 121 -11.45 19.85 -6.71
C LEU A 121 -10.40 18.74 -6.80
N GLU A 122 -9.36 18.69 -5.95
CA GLU A 122 -8.36 17.60 -5.92
C GLU A 122 -7.71 17.27 -7.28
N GLY A 123 -7.70 18.23 -8.21
CA GLY A 123 -7.20 18.06 -9.59
C GLY A 123 -8.25 17.64 -10.62
N TYR A 124 -9.51 17.41 -10.21
CA TYR A 124 -10.64 17.15 -11.11
C TYR A 124 -11.13 18.43 -11.80
N THR A 125 -11.75 18.25 -12.97
CA THR A 125 -12.29 19.36 -13.77
C THR A 125 -13.48 20.05 -13.10
N ASP A 126 -14.37 19.30 -12.46
CA ASP A 126 -15.58 19.78 -11.80
C ASP A 126 -15.97 18.92 -10.58
N GLU A 127 -16.91 19.42 -9.77
CA GLU A 127 -17.40 18.69 -8.58
C GLU A 127 -18.09 17.37 -8.96
N ALA A 128 -18.74 17.34 -10.13
CA ALA A 128 -19.38 16.13 -10.64
C ALA A 128 -18.36 15.03 -10.95
N ALA A 129 -17.23 15.35 -11.60
CA ALA A 129 -16.14 14.40 -11.79
C ALA A 129 -15.56 13.95 -10.45
N ARG A 130 -15.37 14.84 -9.48
CA ARG A 130 -14.91 14.46 -8.14
C ARG A 130 -15.85 13.44 -7.50
N ASP A 131 -17.16 13.67 -7.55
CA ASP A 131 -18.13 12.74 -6.96
C ASP A 131 -18.21 11.42 -7.75
N GLU A 132 -18.10 11.48 -9.08
CA GLU A 132 -17.99 10.30 -9.95
C GLU A 132 -16.74 9.46 -9.59
N SER A 133 -15.61 10.12 -9.31
CA SER A 133 -14.35 9.46 -8.94
C SER A 133 -14.49 8.53 -7.73
N ARG A 134 -15.34 8.89 -6.76
CA ARG A 134 -15.57 8.08 -5.54
C ARG A 134 -16.27 6.77 -5.87
N ALA A 135 -17.15 6.76 -6.87
CA ALA A 135 -17.77 5.54 -7.36
C ALA A 135 -16.73 4.64 -8.04
N TRP A 136 -15.82 5.22 -8.82
CA TRP A 136 -14.73 4.48 -9.46
C TRP A 136 -13.71 3.93 -8.44
N VAL A 137 -13.34 4.70 -7.42
CA VAL A 137 -12.51 4.22 -6.30
C VAL A 137 -13.17 3.02 -5.63
N THR A 138 -14.46 3.11 -5.32
CA THR A 138 -15.22 2.01 -4.71
C THR A 138 -15.24 0.76 -5.61
N LEU A 139 -15.38 0.94 -6.93
CA LEU A 139 -15.36 -0.15 -7.90
C LEU A 139 -13.98 -0.82 -7.98
N LEU A 140 -12.90 -0.04 -7.94
CA LEU A 140 -11.51 -0.55 -7.93
C LEU A 140 -11.19 -1.29 -6.62
N GLU A 141 -11.44 -0.67 -5.48
CA GLU A 141 -11.17 -1.26 -4.15
C GLU A 141 -12.10 -2.43 -3.82
N GLY A 142 -13.29 -2.49 -4.43
CA GLY A 142 -14.25 -3.57 -4.26
C GLY A 142 -14.07 -4.68 -5.29
N ALA A 143 -14.55 -4.47 -6.52
CA ALA A 143 -14.65 -5.53 -7.53
C ALA A 143 -13.27 -5.93 -8.10
N VAL A 144 -12.42 -4.95 -8.39
CA VAL A 144 -11.10 -5.22 -8.98
C VAL A 144 -10.16 -5.85 -7.95
N HIS A 145 -10.13 -5.30 -6.73
CA HIS A 145 -9.35 -5.89 -5.65
C HIS A 145 -9.82 -7.30 -5.28
N ALA A 146 -11.13 -7.55 -5.21
CA ALA A 146 -11.66 -8.90 -4.99
C ALA A 146 -11.23 -9.89 -6.08
N GLY A 147 -11.20 -9.47 -7.34
CA GLY A 147 -10.67 -10.27 -8.45
C GLY A 147 -9.19 -10.60 -8.29
N LEU A 148 -8.38 -9.62 -7.88
CA LEU A 148 -6.95 -9.81 -7.61
C LEU A 148 -6.73 -10.79 -6.45
N LEU A 149 -7.42 -10.61 -5.32
CA LEU A 149 -7.31 -11.48 -4.14
C LEU A 149 -7.68 -12.95 -4.45
N LEU A 150 -8.64 -13.17 -5.34
CA LEU A 150 -9.09 -14.52 -5.72
C LEU A 150 -8.00 -15.32 -6.44
N VAL A 151 -7.13 -14.63 -7.16
CA VAL A 151 -6.15 -15.21 -8.09
C VAL A 151 -4.75 -15.27 -7.48
N GLN A 152 -4.54 -14.65 -6.32
CA GLN A 152 -3.28 -14.68 -5.58
C GLN A 152 -2.94 -16.10 -5.07
N PRO A 153 -1.66 -16.53 -5.14
CA PRO A 153 -1.23 -17.83 -4.66
C PRO A 153 -1.45 -17.92 -3.14
N GLN A 154 -2.33 -18.83 -2.72
CA GLN A 154 -2.54 -19.09 -1.30
C GLN A 154 -1.32 -19.83 -0.72
N PRO A 155 -0.78 -19.42 0.44
CA PRO A 155 0.27 -20.18 1.10
C PRO A 155 -0.26 -21.57 1.46
N SER A 156 0.57 -22.60 1.29
CA SER A 156 0.17 -23.99 1.51
C SER A 156 -0.31 -24.22 2.94
N TYR A 157 -1.43 -24.94 3.08
CA TYR A 157 -2.14 -25.17 4.34
C TYR A 157 -1.24 -25.77 5.44
N LEU A 158 -0.25 -26.60 5.08
CA LEU A 158 0.74 -27.13 6.02
C LEU A 158 1.69 -26.07 6.57
N LYS A 159 2.05 -25.03 5.80
CA LYS A 159 2.81 -23.88 6.32
C LYS A 159 1.99 -23.06 7.29
N GLN A 160 0.68 -22.93 7.05
CA GLN A 160 -0.26 -22.26 7.97
C GLN A 160 -0.46 -23.05 9.27
N ILE A 161 -0.49 -24.39 9.21
CA ILE A 161 -0.66 -25.25 10.40
C ILE A 161 0.63 -25.40 11.21
N LEU A 162 1.78 -25.55 10.54
CA LEU A 162 3.07 -25.73 11.22
C LEU A 162 3.63 -24.42 11.79
N ALA A 163 3.17 -23.27 11.28
CA ALA A 163 3.30 -21.99 11.97
C ALA A 163 2.32 -21.95 13.15
N PHE A 164 2.69 -22.58 14.27
CA PHE A 164 1.97 -22.59 15.55
C PHE A 164 1.99 -21.19 16.22
N SER A 165 1.53 -20.17 15.50
CA SER A 165 1.29 -18.82 15.99
C SER A 165 0.03 -18.35 15.29
N PHE A 166 -1.04 -18.15 16.05
CA PHE A 166 -2.30 -17.56 15.61
C PHE A 166 -2.02 -16.18 14.96
N THR A 167 -1.74 -16.15 13.66
CA THR A 167 -1.55 -14.93 12.88
C THR A 167 -2.16 -15.17 11.49
N PRO A 168 -3.32 -14.54 11.17
CA PRO A 168 -3.79 -14.56 9.80
C PRO A 168 -2.77 -13.77 8.95
N SER A 169 -2.16 -14.43 7.97
CA SER A 169 -1.13 -13.84 7.11
C SER A 169 -1.71 -12.67 6.30
N LEU A 170 -1.41 -11.44 6.69
CA LEU A 170 -1.87 -10.23 6.01
C LEU A 170 -0.70 -9.27 5.78
N SER A 171 0.33 -9.80 5.13
CA SER A 171 1.41 -9.04 4.49
C SER A 171 1.87 -9.84 3.28
N PHE A 172 1.86 -9.19 2.11
CA PHE A 172 2.18 -9.79 0.82
C PHE A 172 3.67 -10.14 0.74
N THR A 173 4.05 -11.36 1.13
CA THR A 173 5.37 -11.89 0.80
C THR A 173 5.26 -12.74 -0.46
N TRP A 174 5.67 -12.17 -1.59
CA TRP A 174 6.14 -12.99 -2.71
C TRP A 174 7.39 -13.72 -2.21
N SER A 175 7.24 -15.00 -1.86
CA SER A 175 8.37 -15.85 -1.48
C SER A 175 9.03 -16.39 -2.76
N SER A 176 9.96 -15.61 -3.31
CA SER A 176 11.01 -16.14 -4.18
C SER A 176 12.06 -16.69 -3.21
N ALA A 177 12.07 -18.02 -3.09
CA ALA A 177 13.09 -18.85 -2.44
C ALA A 177 14.21 -18.10 -1.68
N ASP A 178 14.06 -17.91 -0.36
CA ASP A 178 15.23 -17.94 0.49
C ASP A 178 14.96 -18.50 1.88
N GLN A 179 15.87 -19.36 2.33
CA GLN A 179 15.84 -20.12 3.57
C GLN A 179 16.55 -19.35 4.67
N SER A 180 15.83 -18.73 5.61
CA SER A 180 16.36 -18.60 6.98
C SER A 180 15.22 -18.38 7.96
N GLY A 181 15.07 -19.33 8.89
CA GLY A 181 13.96 -19.36 9.83
C GLY A 181 14.08 -18.30 10.90
N THR A 182 13.02 -17.50 11.06
CA THR A 182 12.68 -16.84 12.34
C THR A 182 11.16 -16.79 12.49
N PRO A 183 10.60 -17.19 13.65
CA PRO A 183 9.16 -17.19 13.89
C PRO A 183 8.67 -15.87 14.53
N SER A 184 7.70 -15.22 13.85
CA SER A 184 6.45 -14.61 14.34
C SER A 184 6.42 -13.91 15.73
N SER A 185 5.77 -12.77 15.94
CA SER A 185 4.31 -12.56 15.78
C SER A 185 3.89 -11.18 16.35
N ASN A 186 3.11 -10.39 15.60
CA ASN A 186 1.82 -9.79 16.00
C ASN A 186 1.38 -8.69 15.02
N ALA A 187 0.83 -9.06 13.86
CA ALA A 187 0.22 -8.11 12.92
C ALA A 187 -1.30 -8.02 13.12
N LEU A 188 -1.86 -6.80 13.04
CA LEU A 188 -3.31 -6.57 12.98
C LEU A 188 -3.81 -6.88 11.56
N PRO A 189 -4.98 -7.51 11.39
CA PRO A 189 -5.48 -7.90 10.09
C PRO A 189 -6.01 -6.72 9.25
N GLY A 190 -5.55 -6.61 7.99
CA GLY A 190 -6.25 -5.86 6.94
C GLY A 190 -7.64 -6.44 6.63
N PRO A 191 -8.50 -5.72 5.88
CA PRO A 191 -9.88 -6.14 5.63
C PRO A 191 -9.90 -7.49 4.91
N SER A 192 -10.58 -8.47 5.49
CA SER A 192 -10.75 -9.77 4.87
C SER A 192 -11.60 -9.63 3.62
N PHE A 193 -11.46 -10.56 2.67
CA PHE A 193 -12.32 -10.63 1.47
C PHE A 193 -13.83 -10.60 1.80
N GLN A 194 -14.20 -11.01 3.02
CA GLN A 194 -15.57 -10.93 3.54
C GLN A 194 -16.03 -9.49 3.81
N THR A 195 -15.12 -8.56 4.12
CA THR A 195 -15.41 -7.13 4.32
C THR A 195 -15.68 -6.40 3.00
N LEU A 196 -15.18 -6.92 1.87
CA LEU A 196 -15.36 -6.30 0.54
C LEU A 196 -16.70 -6.66 -0.13
N VAL A 197 -17.44 -7.65 0.40
CA VAL A 197 -18.72 -8.07 -0.15
C VAL A 197 -19.84 -7.33 0.58
N THR A 198 -20.43 -6.32 -0.08
CA THR A 198 -21.68 -5.68 0.35
C THR A 198 -22.89 -6.30 -0.36
N PRO A 199 -23.97 -6.69 0.36
CA PRO A 199 -24.09 -6.70 1.82
C PRO A 199 -23.26 -7.84 2.48
N PRO A 200 -22.79 -7.65 3.72
CA PRO A 200 -22.07 -8.70 4.44
C PRO A 200 -23.03 -9.88 4.68
N PRO A 201 -22.74 -11.07 4.13
CA PRO A 201 -23.62 -12.22 4.27
C PRO A 201 -23.61 -12.73 5.71
N PRO A 202 -24.72 -13.32 6.18
CA PRO A 202 -24.79 -13.88 7.54
C PRO A 202 -23.74 -15.00 7.71
N PRO A 203 -23.05 -15.06 8.87
CA PRO A 203 -22.06 -16.09 9.13
C PRO A 203 -22.71 -17.48 9.13
N ALA A 204 -22.08 -18.45 8.47
CA ALA A 204 -22.60 -19.81 8.35
C ALA A 204 -22.61 -20.60 9.68
N THR A 205 -21.85 -20.15 10.68
CA THR A 205 -21.89 -20.67 12.05
C THR A 205 -22.30 -19.56 13.02
N GLY A 206 -23.22 -19.89 13.93
CA GLY A 206 -23.66 -18.96 14.97
C GLY A 206 -22.51 -18.53 15.89
N LEU A 207 -22.69 -17.38 16.55
CA LEU A 207 -21.70 -16.73 17.44
C LEU A 207 -21.21 -17.60 18.61
N THR A 208 -21.79 -18.79 18.80
CA THR A 208 -21.51 -19.73 19.89
C THR A 208 -20.72 -20.98 19.46
N SER A 209 -20.32 -21.07 18.19
CA SER A 209 -19.57 -22.23 17.69
C SER A 209 -18.09 -22.17 18.08
N PRO A 210 -17.48 -23.25 18.62
CA PRO A 210 -16.04 -23.36 18.83
C PRO A 210 -15.26 -23.57 17.51
N ILE A 211 -15.97 -23.72 16.39
CA ILE A 211 -15.40 -23.80 15.05
C ILE A 211 -15.40 -22.38 14.48
N PRO A 212 -14.25 -21.86 14.01
CA PRO A 212 -14.17 -20.51 13.45
C PRO A 212 -15.21 -20.35 12.34
N PRO A 213 -15.85 -19.16 12.19
CA PRO A 213 -16.80 -18.91 11.12
C PRO A 213 -16.14 -19.13 9.76
N SER A 214 -16.31 -20.35 9.25
CA SER A 214 -15.68 -20.84 8.05
C SER A 214 -16.77 -20.98 7.01
N GLY A 215 -16.64 -20.24 5.91
CA GLY A 215 -17.44 -20.44 4.71
C GLY A 215 -18.54 -19.40 4.51
N VAL A 216 -18.23 -18.42 3.66
CA VAL A 216 -19.22 -17.85 2.72
C VAL A 216 -18.83 -18.40 1.36
N ARG A 217 -19.76 -19.05 0.65
CA ARG A 217 -19.55 -19.42 -0.75
C ARG A 217 -19.71 -18.17 -1.62
N VAL A 218 -18.72 -17.27 -1.58
CA VAL A 218 -18.61 -16.29 -2.65
C VAL A 218 -18.26 -17.07 -3.90
N SER A 219 -19.16 -17.07 -4.89
CA SER A 219 -18.92 -17.82 -6.11
C SER A 219 -17.75 -17.15 -6.86
N PRO A 220 -16.66 -17.87 -7.11
CA PRO A 220 -15.49 -17.29 -7.77
C PRO A 220 -15.84 -16.73 -9.15
N ASN A 221 -16.80 -17.38 -9.81
CA ASN A 221 -17.37 -16.93 -11.07
C ASN A 221 -18.08 -15.58 -10.96
N ALA A 222 -18.86 -15.31 -9.91
CA ALA A 222 -19.55 -14.02 -9.79
C ALA A 222 -18.58 -12.88 -9.53
N VAL A 223 -17.52 -13.12 -8.75
CA VAL A 223 -16.44 -12.13 -8.53
C VAL A 223 -15.71 -11.86 -9.84
N MET A 224 -15.39 -12.91 -10.59
CA MET A 224 -14.74 -12.76 -11.88
C MET A 224 -15.64 -12.06 -12.91
N THR A 225 -16.96 -12.28 -12.90
CA THR A 225 -17.90 -11.51 -13.73
C THR A 225 -17.88 -10.03 -13.36
N ARG A 226 -18.00 -9.69 -12.06
CA ARG A 226 -17.92 -8.29 -11.59
C ARG A 226 -16.59 -7.63 -11.95
N TYR A 227 -15.48 -8.38 -11.85
CA TYR A 227 -14.16 -7.93 -12.27
C TYR A 227 -14.14 -7.60 -13.77
N ARG A 228 -14.65 -8.49 -14.63
CA ARG A 228 -14.72 -8.25 -16.08
C ARG A 228 -15.55 -7.03 -16.43
N ASP A 229 -16.72 -6.90 -15.81
CA ASP A 229 -17.63 -5.77 -16.00
C ASP A 229 -16.95 -4.46 -15.54
N ALA A 230 -16.27 -4.49 -14.40
CA ALA A 230 -15.50 -3.36 -13.87
C ALA A 230 -14.37 -2.91 -14.81
N ILE A 231 -13.55 -3.84 -15.31
CA ILE A 231 -12.46 -3.53 -16.27
C ILE A 231 -13.04 -3.05 -17.62
N SER A 232 -14.19 -3.57 -18.04
CA SER A 232 -14.90 -3.07 -19.24
C SER A 232 -15.35 -1.64 -19.07
N ALA A 233 -16.05 -1.35 -17.97
CA ALA A 233 -16.55 -0.02 -17.66
C ALA A 233 -15.38 0.99 -17.50
N LEU A 234 -14.28 0.57 -16.89
CA LEU A 234 -13.07 1.41 -16.75
C LEU A 234 -12.47 1.77 -18.11
N SER A 235 -12.40 0.80 -19.03
CA SER A 235 -11.93 1.02 -20.40
C SER A 235 -12.86 1.96 -21.17
N GLU A 236 -14.17 1.78 -21.07
CA GLU A 236 -15.16 2.67 -21.70
C GLU A 236 -15.05 4.08 -21.14
N ARG A 237 -14.89 4.23 -19.82
CA ARG A 237 -14.79 5.53 -19.18
C ARG A 237 -13.51 6.28 -19.51
N LEU A 238 -12.39 5.58 -19.68
CA LEU A 238 -11.15 6.17 -20.16
C LEU A 238 -11.28 6.59 -21.62
N GLY A 239 -11.90 5.76 -22.46
CA GLY A 239 -12.11 6.05 -23.88
C GLY A 239 -10.80 6.44 -24.59
N THR A 240 -10.73 7.71 -25.00
CA THR A 240 -9.56 8.35 -25.65
C THR A 240 -8.89 9.41 -24.78
N ASP A 241 -9.33 9.57 -23.53
CA ASP A 241 -8.87 10.61 -22.64
C ASP A 241 -7.45 10.33 -22.14
N ARG A 242 -6.71 11.40 -21.85
CA ARG A 242 -5.35 11.30 -21.31
C ARG A 242 -5.36 10.85 -19.84
N TRP A 243 -6.30 11.35 -19.06
CA TRP A 243 -6.49 11.02 -17.65
C TRP A 243 -7.95 10.68 -17.41
N PHE A 244 -8.24 9.93 -16.36
CA PHE A 244 -9.61 9.59 -16.02
C PHE A 244 -10.46 10.86 -15.80
N LEU A 245 -11.72 10.77 -16.19
CA LEU A 245 -12.73 11.83 -16.06
C LEU A 245 -12.43 13.11 -16.88
N GLY A 246 -11.60 13.02 -17.92
CA GLY A 246 -11.27 14.15 -18.79
C GLY A 246 -10.41 15.22 -18.10
N SER A 247 -9.75 14.86 -17.00
CA SER A 247 -8.89 15.77 -16.24
C SER A 247 -7.68 16.20 -17.06
N SER A 248 -7.24 17.45 -16.91
CA SER A 248 -6.05 17.97 -17.61
C SER A 248 -4.74 17.44 -17.00
N GLU A 249 -4.74 17.24 -15.69
CA GLU A 249 -3.64 16.75 -14.87
C GLU A 249 -3.99 15.38 -14.25
N PRO A 250 -2.98 14.58 -13.86
CA PRO A 250 -3.22 13.30 -13.20
C PRO A 250 -3.87 13.47 -11.83
N THR A 251 -4.88 12.65 -11.55
CA THR A 251 -5.70 12.70 -10.34
C THR A 251 -5.34 11.58 -9.34
N PRO A 252 -5.82 11.64 -8.08
CA PRO A 252 -5.70 10.52 -7.14
C PRO A 252 -6.36 9.23 -7.65
N LEU A 253 -7.44 9.34 -8.44
CA LEU A 253 -8.06 8.19 -9.09
C LEU A 253 -7.11 7.54 -10.10
N ASP A 254 -6.41 8.33 -10.92
CA ASP A 254 -5.41 7.80 -11.87
C ASP A 254 -4.31 7.03 -11.13
N ALA A 255 -3.89 7.50 -9.94
CA ALA A 255 -2.85 6.83 -9.16
C ALA A 255 -3.32 5.45 -8.67
N LEU A 256 -4.57 5.36 -8.20
CA LEU A 256 -5.18 4.10 -7.78
C LEU A 256 -5.41 3.15 -8.96
N ALA A 257 -5.96 3.67 -10.07
CA ALA A 257 -6.22 2.89 -11.27
C ALA A 257 -4.92 2.31 -11.85
N PHE A 258 -3.86 3.13 -11.89
CA PHE A 258 -2.53 2.68 -12.30
C PHE A 258 -2.03 1.55 -11.42
N ALA A 259 -2.14 1.70 -10.10
CA ALA A 259 -1.66 0.68 -9.17
C ALA A 259 -2.33 -0.68 -9.41
N TYR A 260 -3.66 -0.73 -9.54
CA TYR A 260 -4.37 -1.97 -9.84
C TYR A 260 -4.01 -2.54 -11.21
N LEU A 261 -4.06 -1.72 -12.27
CA LEU A 261 -3.81 -2.18 -13.64
C LEU A 261 -2.39 -2.71 -13.81
N HIS A 262 -1.41 -2.03 -13.23
CA HIS A 262 -0.02 -2.44 -13.25
C HIS A 262 0.17 -3.77 -12.51
N CYS A 263 -0.30 -3.89 -11.27
CA CYS A 263 -0.21 -5.14 -10.51
C CYS A 263 -0.88 -6.31 -11.23
N ILE A 264 -2.03 -6.09 -11.90
CA ILE A 264 -2.72 -7.12 -12.68
C ILE A 264 -1.90 -7.53 -13.92
N LEU A 265 -1.27 -6.57 -14.61
CA LEU A 265 -0.48 -6.82 -15.81
C LEU A 265 0.83 -7.54 -15.51
N GLU A 266 1.43 -7.31 -14.35
CA GLU A 266 2.64 -8.00 -13.90
C GLU A 266 2.36 -9.38 -13.28
N PHE A 267 1.09 -9.65 -12.95
CA PHE A 267 0.70 -10.90 -12.34
C PHE A 267 0.84 -12.09 -13.32
N GLU A 268 1.37 -13.22 -12.85
CA GLU A 268 1.63 -14.40 -13.68
C GLU A 268 0.34 -15.07 -14.20
N ASN A 269 -0.79 -14.93 -13.51
CA ASN A 269 -2.03 -15.59 -13.90
C ASN A 269 -2.73 -14.93 -15.09
N ASP A 270 -2.91 -15.70 -16.15
CA ASP A 270 -3.51 -15.27 -17.41
C ASP A 270 -4.96 -14.78 -17.27
N SER A 271 -5.76 -15.30 -16.33
CA SER A 271 -7.22 -15.07 -16.31
C SER A 271 -7.61 -13.60 -16.11
N ILE A 272 -6.97 -12.92 -15.16
CA ILE A 272 -7.20 -11.49 -14.89
C ILE A 272 -6.37 -10.62 -15.83
N ARG A 273 -5.14 -11.05 -16.14
CA ARG A 273 -4.23 -10.32 -17.01
C ARG A 273 -4.80 -10.16 -18.42
N VAL A 274 -5.32 -11.24 -19.01
CA VAL A 274 -5.88 -11.25 -20.37
C VAL A 274 -7.04 -10.27 -20.52
N GLU A 275 -7.86 -10.06 -19.49
CA GLU A 275 -8.96 -9.09 -19.55
C GLU A 275 -8.45 -7.66 -19.71
N VAL A 276 -7.40 -7.28 -18.97
CA VAL A 276 -6.77 -5.96 -19.13
C VAL A 276 -5.99 -5.89 -20.45
N SER A 277 -5.22 -6.93 -20.79
CA SER A 277 -4.39 -6.96 -22.00
C SER A 277 -5.20 -6.89 -23.30
N ARG A 278 -6.46 -7.37 -23.32
CA ARG A 278 -7.35 -7.24 -24.49
C ARG A 278 -7.77 -5.79 -24.77
N ARG A 279 -7.67 -4.89 -23.79
CA ARG A 279 -8.11 -3.50 -23.88
C ARG A 279 -6.89 -2.61 -24.16
N ALA A 280 -6.66 -2.35 -25.45
CA ALA A 280 -5.46 -1.65 -25.92
C ALA A 280 -5.31 -0.23 -25.33
N ASN A 281 -6.41 0.48 -25.09
CA ASN A 281 -6.43 1.79 -24.45
C ASN A 281 -5.87 1.72 -23.01
N LEU A 282 -6.29 0.74 -22.19
CA LEU A 282 -5.80 0.58 -20.83
C LEU A 282 -4.31 0.21 -20.80
N VAL A 283 -3.86 -0.67 -21.69
CA VAL A 283 -2.44 -1.07 -21.77
C VAL A 283 -1.56 0.09 -22.22
N ALA A 284 -1.98 0.84 -23.24
CA ALA A 284 -1.25 2.01 -23.71
C ALA A 284 -1.20 3.11 -22.65
N TRP A 285 -2.31 3.32 -21.93
CA TRP A 285 -2.38 4.25 -20.82
C TRP A 285 -1.46 3.83 -19.67
N GLU A 286 -1.50 2.56 -19.25
CA GLU A 286 -0.67 2.03 -18.17
C GLU A 286 0.81 2.18 -18.49
N LYS A 287 1.24 1.84 -19.71
CA LYS A 287 2.63 1.96 -20.13
C LYS A 287 3.14 3.41 -20.03
N ARG A 288 2.36 4.37 -20.51
CA ARG A 288 2.71 5.80 -20.43
C ARG A 288 2.83 6.26 -18.97
N VAL A 289 1.89 5.84 -18.13
CA VAL A 289 1.91 6.18 -16.71
C VAL A 289 3.11 5.52 -16.02
N ARG A 290 3.38 4.24 -16.31
CA ARG A 290 4.54 3.49 -15.80
C ARG A 290 5.84 4.24 -16.05
N ASP A 291 6.08 4.71 -17.27
CA ASP A 291 7.29 5.45 -17.62
C ASP A 291 7.42 6.75 -16.81
N THR A 292 6.28 7.44 -16.59
CA THR A 292 6.22 8.66 -15.78
C THR A 292 6.55 8.39 -14.31
N VAL A 293 5.99 7.30 -13.75
CA VAL A 293 6.21 6.93 -12.35
C VAL A 293 7.64 6.46 -12.13
N LYS A 294 8.18 5.59 -13.00
CA LYS A 294 9.57 5.11 -12.89
C LYS A 294 10.58 6.24 -12.90
N ALA A 295 10.35 7.29 -13.69
CA ALA A 295 11.25 8.45 -13.77
C ALA A 295 11.37 9.24 -12.45
N ALA A 296 10.42 9.11 -11.52
CA ALA A 296 10.42 9.87 -10.27
C ALA A 296 11.30 9.24 -9.16
N PHE A 297 11.62 7.94 -9.26
CA PHE A 297 12.20 7.16 -8.16
C PHE A 297 13.61 6.63 -8.46
N THR A 298 14.41 6.50 -7.39
CA THR A 298 15.76 5.90 -7.43
C THR A 298 15.94 4.92 -6.28
N VAL A 299 16.52 3.75 -6.53
CA VAL A 299 16.74 2.69 -5.51
C VAL A 299 17.99 2.97 -4.67
N VAL A 300 17.94 2.75 -3.34
CA VAL A 300 19.00 3.07 -2.36
C VAL A 300 19.33 1.92 -1.39
#